data_AF-A0A5A7U4M9-F1
#
_entry.id   AF-A0A5A7U4M9-F1
#
_cell.length_a   1.000
_cell.length_b   1.000
_cell.length_c   1.000
_cell.angle_alpha   90.00
_cell.angle_beta   90.00
_cell.angle_gamma   90.00
#
_symmetry.space_group_name_H-M   'P 1'
#
loop_
_entity.id
_entity.type
_entity.pdbx_description
1 polymer ?
#
loop_
_entity_poly.entity_id
_entity_poly.type
_entity_poly.pdbx_seq_one_letter_code
_entity_poly.pdbx_strand_id
1 'polypeptide(L)'
;MEESSRATVIRQLHNAKCSSGKSYNQIAQETGLTNVYVAQLLRRQAQLKPDTVPKLRSALPQLTDDHIQQMMRPPMRSYDPCLIQEPTVYRSIIS
;
A
#
# COMPACT_ATOMS: atom_id res chain seq x y z
N MET A 1 -9.30 -20.54 -7.62
CA MET A 1 -8.52 -20.89 -6.40
C MET A 1 -7.43 -19.85 -6.08
N GLU A 2 -7.41 -18.66 -6.71
CA GLU A 2 -6.33 -17.65 -6.60
C GLU A 2 -6.57 -16.52 -5.58
N GLU A 3 -7.80 -16.30 -5.10
CA GLU A 3 -8.09 -15.24 -4.12
C GLU A 3 -7.53 -15.54 -2.72
N SER A 4 -7.49 -16.82 -2.32
CA SER A 4 -7.04 -17.25 -0.99
C SER A 4 -5.55 -16.96 -0.74
N SER A 5 -4.71 -17.18 -1.76
CA SER A 5 -3.27 -16.89 -1.69
C SER A 5 -3.01 -15.38 -1.63
N ARG A 6 -3.79 -14.55 -2.34
CA ARG A 6 -3.69 -13.08 -2.23
C ARG A 6 -4.06 -12.57 -0.84
N ALA A 7 -5.19 -13.04 -0.29
CA ALA A 7 -5.63 -12.67 1.06
C ALA A 7 -4.61 -13.08 2.14
N THR A 8 -3.98 -14.24 1.96
CA THR A 8 -2.90 -14.72 2.83
C THR A 8 -1.69 -13.78 2.81
N VAL A 9 -1.25 -13.36 1.61
CA VAL A 9 -0.16 -12.38 1.46
C VAL A 9 -0.53 -11.06 2.13
N ILE A 10 -1.74 -10.52 1.90
CA ILE A 10 -2.19 -9.27 2.55
C ILE A 10 -2.13 -9.40 4.09
N ARG A 11 -2.54 -10.55 4.63
CA ARG A 11 -2.47 -10.81 6.08
C ARG A 11 -1.03 -10.86 6.59
N GLN A 12 -0.13 -11.50 5.86
CA GLN A 12 1.30 -11.54 6.19
C GLN A 12 1.92 -10.14 6.18
N LEU A 13 1.57 -9.32 5.18
CA LEU A 13 2.01 -7.93 5.09
C LEU A 13 1.51 -7.08 6.27
N HIS A 14 0.25 -7.25 6.64
CA HIS A 14 -0.32 -6.56 7.79
C HIS A 14 0.33 -7.00 9.10
N ASN A 15 0.62 -8.30 9.26
CA ASN A 15 1.38 -8.81 10.40
C ASN A 15 2.81 -8.26 10.44
N ALA A 16 3.54 -8.23 9.32
CA ALA A 16 4.87 -7.64 9.24
C ALA A 16 4.87 -6.15 9.63
N LYS A 17 3.82 -5.42 9.23
CA LYS A 17 3.59 -4.03 9.67
C LYS A 17 3.36 -3.94 11.18
N CYS A 18 2.46 -4.75 11.72
CA CYS A 18 2.16 -4.79 13.16
C CYS A 18 3.39 -5.16 13.98
N SER A 19 4.16 -6.15 13.55
CA SER A 19 5.43 -6.54 14.18
C SER A 19 6.49 -5.45 14.09
N SER A 20 6.44 -4.57 13.09
CA SER A 20 7.32 -3.40 13.03
C SER A 20 6.87 -2.28 13.97
N GLY A 21 5.65 -2.32 14.52
CA GLY A 21 5.08 -1.29 15.39
C GLY A 21 4.84 0.06 14.71
N LYS A 22 5.06 0.17 13.39
CA LYS A 22 4.97 1.43 12.65
C LYS A 22 3.56 1.70 12.12
N SER A 23 3.10 2.93 12.27
CA SER A 23 1.86 3.38 11.65
C SER A 23 2.06 3.66 10.16
N TYR A 24 0.97 3.63 9.37
CA TYR A 24 1.01 3.94 7.94
C TYR A 24 1.60 5.33 7.67
N ASN A 25 1.38 6.28 8.59
CA ASN A 25 1.91 7.63 8.49
C ASN A 25 3.44 7.71 8.65
N GLN A 26 4.01 6.89 9.56
CA GLN A 26 5.47 6.81 9.74
C GLN A 26 6.13 6.16 8.52
N ILE A 27 5.54 5.08 8.00
CA ILE A 27 6.03 4.43 6.78
C ILE A 27 5.96 5.39 5.59
N ALA A 28 4.87 6.16 5.48
CA ALA A 28 4.71 7.21 4.48
C ALA A 28 5.83 8.27 4.57
N GLN A 29 6.13 8.76 5.77
CA GLN A 29 7.23 9.71 6.01
C GLN A 29 8.60 9.14 5.67
N GLU A 30 8.91 7.91 6.09
CA GLU A 30 10.19 7.25 5.82
C GLU A 30 10.39 6.93 4.32
N THR A 31 9.31 6.56 3.63
CA THR A 31 9.35 6.20 2.21
C THR A 31 9.16 7.39 1.27
N GLY A 32 8.69 8.52 1.78
CA GLY A 32 8.23 9.67 0.98
C GLY A 32 6.95 9.38 0.19
N LEU A 33 6.17 8.39 0.60
CA LEU A 33 4.87 8.03 0.01
C LEU A 33 3.74 8.66 0.83
N THR A 34 2.51 8.68 0.32
CA THR A 34 1.35 9.10 1.11
C THR A 34 0.81 7.94 1.95
N ASN A 35 0.23 8.24 3.12
CA ASN A 35 -0.42 7.25 3.99
C ASN A 35 -1.43 6.39 3.20
N VAL A 36 -2.24 7.05 2.36
CA VAL A 36 -3.18 6.40 1.44
C VAL A 36 -2.47 5.43 0.50
N TYR A 37 -1.37 5.83 -0.13
CA TYR A 37 -0.61 4.97 -1.04
C TYR A 37 -0.03 3.76 -0.33
N VAL A 38 0.47 3.91 0.90
CA VAL A 38 0.96 2.80 1.73
C VAL A 38 -0.18 1.82 2.06
N ALA A 39 -1.37 2.33 2.42
CA ALA A 39 -2.54 1.50 2.69
C ALA A 39 -2.99 0.73 1.43
N GLN A 40 -3.00 1.39 0.27
CA GLN A 40 -3.31 0.76 -1.02
C GLN A 40 -2.27 -0.30 -1.39
N LEU A 41 -0.99 -0.06 -1.12
CA LEU A 41 0.08 -1.01 -1.36
C LEU A 41 -0.10 -2.30 -0.53
N LEU A 42 -0.42 -2.16 0.75
CA LEU A 42 -0.64 -3.28 1.65
C LEU A 42 -1.91 -4.08 1.30
N ARG A 43 -2.92 -3.43 0.71
CA ARG A 43 -4.09 -4.09 0.10
C ARG A 43 -3.81 -4.69 -1.29
N ARG A 44 -2.57 -4.54 -1.80
CA ARG A 44 -2.17 -4.86 -3.18
C ARG A 44 -3.05 -4.18 -4.23
N GLN A 45 -3.63 -3.02 -3.91
CA GLN A 45 -4.42 -2.20 -4.83
C GLN A 45 -3.52 -1.23 -5.63
N ALA A 46 -2.35 -0.88 -5.09
CA ALA A 46 -1.31 -0.16 -5.80
C ALA A 46 -0.18 -1.09 -6.25
N GLN A 47 0.45 -0.77 -7.38
CA GLN A 47 1.65 -1.45 -7.85
C GLN A 47 2.88 -0.85 -7.17
N LEU A 48 3.73 -1.70 -6.59
CA LEU A 48 5.02 -1.23 -6.08
C LEU A 48 5.93 -0.88 -7.26
N LYS A 49 6.37 0.37 -7.35
CA LYS A 49 7.38 0.77 -8.33
C LYS A 49 8.75 0.31 -7.86
N PRO A 50 9.62 -0.18 -8.76
CA PRO A 50 10.97 -0.63 -8.40
C PRO A 50 11.78 0.47 -7.69
N ASP A 51 11.61 1.74 -8.04
CA ASP A 51 12.21 2.89 -7.36
C ASP A 51 11.86 3.02 -5.87
N THR A 52 10.68 2.52 -5.47
CA THR A 52 10.18 2.62 -4.09
C THR A 52 10.44 1.36 -3.26
N VAL A 53 10.90 0.28 -3.89
CA VAL A 53 11.30 -0.98 -3.24
C VAL A 53 12.35 -0.77 -2.15
N PRO A 54 13.50 -0.10 -2.41
CA PRO A 54 14.54 0.06 -1.37
C PRO A 54 14.04 0.91 -0.21
N LYS A 55 13.19 1.91 -0.48
CA LYS A 55 12.59 2.77 0.56
C LYS A 55 11.65 1.97 1.46
N LEU A 56 10.78 1.16 0.86
CA LEU A 56 9.85 0.31 1.60
C LEU A 56 10.60 -0.74 2.43
N ARG A 57 11.66 -1.33 1.87
CA ARG A 57 12.52 -2.30 2.57
C ARG A 57 13.23 -1.68 3.77
N SER A 58 13.66 -0.42 3.64
CA SER A 58 14.24 0.34 4.76
C SER A 58 13.20 0.61 5.86
N ALA A 59 11.97 0.96 5.47
CA ALA A 59 10.90 1.24 6.43
C ALA A 59 10.36 -0.02 7.12
N LEU A 60 10.30 -1.13 6.37
CA LEU A 60 9.78 -2.42 6.82
C LEU A 60 10.81 -3.52 6.53
N PRO A 61 11.87 -3.64 7.34
CA PRO A 61 12.90 -4.68 7.17
C PRO A 61 12.36 -6.10 7.39
N GLN A 62 11.14 -6.23 7.91
CA GLN A 62 10.45 -7.50 8.09
C GLN A 62 9.80 -8.04 6.80
N LEU A 63 9.79 -7.25 5.71
CA LEU A 63 9.32 -7.70 4.41
C LEU A 63 10.38 -8.51 3.67
N THR A 64 10.08 -9.78 3.41
CA THR A 64 10.88 -10.65 2.54
C THR A 64 10.82 -10.22 1.07
N ASP A 65 11.89 -10.49 0.31
CA ASP A 65 11.96 -10.24 -1.15
C ASP A 65 10.82 -10.92 -1.93
N ASP A 66 10.35 -12.10 -1.49
CA ASP A 66 9.18 -12.76 -2.10
C ASP A 66 7.92 -11.88 -2.03
N HIS A 67 7.65 -11.28 -0.87
CA HIS A 67 6.52 -10.37 -0.70
C HIS A 67 6.62 -9.14 -1.62
N ILE A 68 7.83 -8.58 -1.78
CA ILE A 68 8.10 -7.47 -2.71
C ILE A 68 7.80 -7.89 -4.14
N GLN A 69 8.28 -9.05 -4.58
CA GLN A 69 8.00 -9.57 -5.92
C GLN A 69 6.50 -9.80 -6.15
N GLN A 70 5.77 -10.29 -5.14
CA GLN A 70 4.31 -10.42 -5.22
C GLN A 70 3.59 -9.06 -5.31
N MET A 71 4.13 -7.99 -4.71
CA MET A 71 3.59 -6.62 -4.83
C MET A 71 3.98 -5.90 -6.13
N MET A 72 5.12 -6.28 -6.74
CA MET A 72 5.54 -5.74 -8.04
C MET A 72 4.68 -6.28 -9.19
N ARG A 73 4.06 -7.45 -9.00
CA ARG A 73 3.09 -7.99 -9.95
C ARG A 73 1.91 -7.03 -10.12
N PRO A 74 1.49 -6.75 -11.37
CA PRO A 74 0.41 -5.81 -11.63
C PRO A 74 -0.86 -6.25 -10.90
N PRO A 75 -1.46 -5.38 -10.07
CA PRO A 75 -2.72 -5.71 -9.44
C PRO A 75 -3.83 -5.72 -10.50
N MET A 76 -4.65 -6.77 -10.52
CA MET A 76 -5.92 -6.76 -11.25
C MET A 76 -6.75 -5.57 -10.73
N ARG A 77 -6.98 -4.60 -11.62
CA ARG A 77 -7.59 -3.30 -11.36
C ARG A 77 -9.07 -3.51 -11.04
N SER A 78 -9.43 -3.57 -9.76
CA SER A 78 -10.75 -3.11 -9.34
C SER A 78 -10.56 -1.68 -8.87
N TYR A 79 -11.05 -0.76 -9.70
CA TYR A 79 -11.21 0.65 -9.36
C TYR A 79 -12.01 0.71 -8.05
N ASP A 80 -11.44 1.24 -6.98
CA ASP A 80 -12.14 1.43 -5.71
C ASP A 80 -12.44 2.94 -5.60
N PRO A 81 -13.60 3.42 -6.11
CA PRO A 81 -14.00 4.83 -6.05
C PRO A 81 -14.31 5.30 -4.61
N CYS A 82 -14.03 4.48 -3.60
CA CYS A 82 -14.22 4.83 -2.19
C CYS A 82 -13.18 5.85 -1.67
N LEU A 83 -12.20 6.25 -2.50
CA LEU A 83 -11.21 7.30 -2.18
C LEU A 83 -11.55 8.66 -2.78
N ILE A 84 -12.84 8.93 -2.95
CA ILE A 84 -13.39 10.25 -3.27
C ILE A 84 -14.44 10.64 -2.21
N GLN A 85 -14.06 10.62 -0.94
CA GLN A 85 -14.90 11.21 0.13
C GLN A 85 -14.08 12.01 1.14
N GLU A 86 -13.06 12.74 0.67
CA GLU A 86 -12.65 13.95 1.37
C GLU A 86 -13.55 15.10 0.87
N PRO A 87 -14.45 15.68 1.68
CA PRO A 87 -15.42 16.69 1.25
C PRO A 87 -14.81 18.06 0.87
N THR A 88 -13.49 18.14 0.67
CA THR A 88 -12.79 19.41 0.39
C THR A 88 -12.74 19.76 -1.10
N VAL A 89 -13.11 18.85 -2.02
CA VAL A 89 -13.12 19.12 -3.48
C VAL A 89 -14.52 19.52 -4.00
N TYR A 90 -15.24 20.38 -3.27
CA TYR A 90 -16.48 20.97 -3.78
C TYR A 90 -16.62 22.45 -3.36
N ARG A 91 -15.63 23.28 -3.71
CA ARG A 91 -15.74 24.75 -3.63
C ARG A 91 -15.23 25.49 -4.89
N SER A 92 -15.19 24.83 -6.05
CA SER A 92 -14.84 25.52 -7.31
C SER A 92 -15.74 25.15 -8.49
N ILE A 93 -17.01 24.85 -8.23
CA ILE A 93 -18.07 24.96 -9.25
C ILE A 93 -19.16 25.91 -8.77
N ILE A 94 -18.75 27.14 -8.47
CA ILE A 94 -19.59 28.32 -8.57
C ILE A 94 -18.71 29.39 -9.22
N SER A 95 -18.80 29.50 -10.55
CA SER A 95 -18.68 30.76 -11.30
C SER A 95 -19.30 30.59 -12.68
#